data_AF-A0A258AXG8-F1
#
_entry.id   AF-A0A258AXG8-F1
#
_cell.length_a   1.000
_cell.length_b   1.000
_cell.length_c   1.000
_cell.angle_alpha   90.00
_cell.angle_beta   90.00
_cell.angle_gamma   90.00
#
_symmetry.space_group_name_H-M   'P 1'
#
loop_
_entity.id
_entity.type
_entity.pdbx_description
1 polymer ?
#
loop_
_entity_poly.entity_id
_entity_poly.type
_entity_poly.pdbx_seq_one_letter_code
_entity_poly.pdbx_strand_id
1 'polypeptide(L)'
;MVGRIQPYPSMIMKKAILTCLALSLCAHSLHAEDSLNDQLRRAAEKLKNEFSKVKEQSEVKGREWYKKAKDHVTTSREEYLKQAGTALTRWKADIDVLKDEIGREYFKTRVTALEQHHAFAVKELETLTATTDEAQFRARQKSFDKTLWTLEAAVEQAQEEAGL
;
A
#
# COMPACT_ATOMS: atom_id res chain seq x y z
N MET A 1 23.43 36.06 -27.59
CA MET A 1 24.20 36.25 -26.34
C MET A 1 24.08 34.97 -25.54
N VAL A 2 25.22 34.32 -25.31
CA VAL A 2 25.37 32.94 -24.82
C VAL A 2 25.16 32.88 -23.30
N GLY A 3 24.48 31.82 -22.84
CA GLY A 3 24.09 31.60 -21.45
C GLY A 3 25.25 31.36 -20.49
N ARG A 4 25.00 31.66 -19.21
CA ARG A 4 25.85 31.24 -18.09
C ARG A 4 25.16 30.11 -17.32
N ILE A 5 25.78 28.95 -17.37
CA ILE A 5 25.45 27.76 -16.60
C ILE A 5 26.06 27.94 -15.20
N GLN A 6 25.25 27.86 -14.15
CA GLN A 6 25.75 27.72 -12.77
C GLN A 6 26.43 26.35 -12.61
N PRO A 7 27.59 26.25 -11.93
CA PRO A 7 28.27 24.98 -11.75
C PRO A 7 27.52 24.09 -10.75
N TYR A 8 27.24 22.85 -11.15
CA TYR A 8 26.82 21.78 -10.26
C TYR A 8 27.91 21.50 -9.19
N PRO A 9 27.54 21.15 -7.94
CA PRO A 9 28.52 20.70 -6.97
C PRO A 9 29.12 19.37 -7.42
N SER A 10 30.44 19.37 -7.62
CA SER A 10 31.20 18.23 -8.12
C SER A 10 31.12 17.05 -7.13
N MET A 11 31.14 15.83 -7.67
CA MET A 11 31.17 14.55 -6.95
C MET A 11 32.25 14.45 -5.87
N ILE A 12 33.27 15.32 -5.92
CA ILE A 12 34.39 15.36 -4.99
C ILE A 12 33.95 15.87 -3.61
N MET A 13 33.03 16.84 -3.56
CA MET A 13 32.56 17.44 -2.30
C MET A 13 31.62 16.49 -1.53
N LYS A 14 30.84 15.67 -2.25
CA LYS A 14 30.00 14.62 -1.65
C LYS A 14 30.85 13.50 -1.03
N LYS A 15 31.97 13.14 -1.68
CA LYS A 15 32.89 12.13 -1.14
C LYS A 15 33.58 12.62 0.12
N ALA A 16 34.03 13.88 0.16
CA ALA A 16 34.68 14.47 1.34
C ALA A 16 33.75 14.54 2.56
N ILE A 17 32.46 14.84 2.37
CA ILE A 17 31.47 14.86 3.47
C ILE A 17 31.20 13.45 3.99
N LEU A 18 31.13 12.45 3.10
CA LEU A 18 30.95 11.04 3.48
C LEU A 18 32.18 10.48 4.20
N THR A 19 33.41 10.83 3.81
CA THR A 19 34.61 10.41 4.55
C THR A 19 34.75 11.13 5.89
N CYS A 20 34.36 12.40 6.01
CA CYS A 20 34.36 13.09 7.31
C CYS A 20 33.32 12.53 8.29
N LEU A 21 32.14 12.09 7.82
CA LEU A 21 31.15 11.40 8.64
C LEU A 21 31.59 9.98 9.05
N ALA A 22 32.33 9.29 8.18
CA ALA A 22 32.90 7.98 8.51
C ALA A 22 34.09 8.08 9.49
N LEU A 23 34.91 9.12 9.39
CA LEU A 23 36.07 9.32 10.26
C LEU A 23 35.69 9.89 11.63
N SER A 24 34.62 10.68 11.75
CA SER A 24 34.15 11.17 13.06
C SER A 24 33.50 10.09 13.92
N LEU A 25 32.98 9.02 13.29
CA LEU A 25 32.45 7.84 13.99
C LEU A 25 33.54 6.93 14.57
N CYS A 26 34.74 6.91 13.97
CA CYS A 26 35.81 5.97 14.35
C CYS A 26 36.77 6.48 15.44
N ALA A 27 36.66 7.75 15.88
CA ALA A 27 37.56 8.32 16.89
C ALA A 27 37.00 8.26 18.34
N HIS A 28 35.74 7.87 18.53
CA HIS A 28 35.11 7.77 19.86
C HIS A 28 34.88 6.31 20.32
N SER A 29 35.26 5.34 19.50
CA SER A 29 35.10 3.90 19.74
C SER A 29 36.32 3.33 20.46
N LEU A 30 36.34 3.47 21.79
CA LEU A 30 37.09 2.54 22.64
C LEU A 30 36.32 2.13 23.90
N HIS A 31 35.12 2.69 24.15
CA HIS A 31 34.28 2.27 25.28
C HIS A 31 32.75 2.22 25.00
N ALA A 32 32.29 2.47 23.77
CA ALA A 32 30.84 2.54 23.44
C ALA A 32 30.35 1.47 22.45
N GLU A 33 31.21 0.53 22.03
CA GLU A 33 30.90 -0.45 20.98
C GLU A 33 29.77 -1.43 21.37
N ASP A 34 29.71 -1.84 22.64
CA ASP A 34 28.69 -2.80 23.09
C ASP A 34 27.26 -2.19 23.02
N SER A 35 27.10 -0.91 23.36
CA SER A 35 25.80 -0.22 23.38
C SER A 35 25.24 0.04 21.98
N LEU A 36 26.12 0.35 21.02
CA LEU A 36 25.71 0.66 19.65
C LEU A 36 25.39 -0.63 18.87
N ASN A 37 26.17 -1.69 19.08
CA ASN A 37 25.93 -2.99 18.47
C ASN A 37 24.64 -3.62 19.01
N ASP A 38 24.36 -3.49 20.31
CA ASP A 38 23.08 -3.91 20.89
C ASP A 38 21.89 -3.10 20.38
N GLN A 39 22.04 -1.78 20.17
CA GLN A 39 20.98 -0.94 19.58
C GLN A 39 20.71 -1.31 18.12
N LEU A 40 21.76 -1.53 17.32
CA LEU A 40 21.66 -2.00 15.93
C LEU A 40 21.01 -3.38 15.86
N ARG A 41 21.40 -4.30 16.74
CA ARG A 41 20.81 -5.63 16.82
C ARG A 41 19.34 -5.57 17.20
N ARG A 42 18.95 -4.76 18.19
CA ARG A 42 17.55 -4.56 18.57
C ARG A 42 16.74 -3.90 17.47
N ALA A 43 17.31 -2.94 16.73
CA ALA A 43 16.65 -2.31 15.60
C ALA A 43 16.46 -3.30 14.44
N ALA A 44 17.47 -4.14 14.15
CA ALA A 44 17.40 -5.20 13.15
C ALA A 44 16.41 -6.31 13.55
N GLU A 45 16.36 -6.70 14.83
CA GLU A 45 15.39 -7.67 15.35
C GLU A 45 13.96 -7.11 15.30
N LYS A 46 13.76 -5.82 15.64
CA LYS A 46 12.48 -5.15 15.46
C LYS A 46 12.07 -5.10 13.99
N LEU A 47 12.98 -4.70 13.09
CA LEU A 47 12.70 -4.64 11.67
C LEU A 47 12.40 -6.03 11.11
N LYS A 48 13.15 -7.06 11.51
CA LYS A 48 12.88 -8.46 11.14
C LYS A 48 11.53 -8.92 11.66
N ASN A 49 11.16 -8.61 12.90
CA ASN A 49 9.87 -8.97 13.47
C ASN A 49 8.71 -8.27 12.78
N GLU A 50 8.84 -6.98 12.46
CA GLU A 50 7.83 -6.24 11.68
C GLU A 50 7.72 -6.80 10.25
N PHE A 51 8.83 -7.13 9.59
CA PHE A 51 8.81 -7.81 8.30
C PHE A 51 8.15 -9.20 8.36
N SER A 52 8.43 -9.98 9.42
CA SER A 52 7.80 -11.28 9.64
C SER A 52 6.29 -11.15 9.84
N LYS A 53 5.83 -10.16 10.63
CA LYS A 53 4.40 -9.88 10.80
C LYS A 53 3.73 -9.44 9.51
N VAL A 54 4.34 -8.54 8.74
CA VAL A 54 3.83 -8.10 7.43
C VAL A 54 3.71 -9.28 6.47
N LYS A 55 4.72 -10.16 6.45
CA LYS A 55 4.72 -11.38 5.63
C LYS A 55 3.58 -12.31 6.04
N GLU A 56 3.45 -12.60 7.33
CA GLU A 56 2.41 -13.48 7.86
C GLU A 56 1.00 -12.93 7.61
N GLN A 57 0.78 -11.62 7.83
CA GLN A 57 -0.48 -10.95 7.51
C GLN A 57 -0.81 -11.03 6.01
N SER A 58 0.19 -10.82 5.14
CA SER A 58 -0.02 -10.93 3.68
C SER A 58 -0.36 -12.36 3.24
N GLU A 59 0.24 -13.37 3.87
CA GLU A 59 -0.06 -14.78 3.62
C GLU A 59 -1.47 -15.17 4.12
N VAL A 60 -1.90 -14.64 5.27
CA VAL A 60 -3.26 -14.85 5.79
C VAL A 60 -4.29 -14.18 4.87
N LYS A 61 -4.13 -12.89 4.57
CA LYS A 61 -5.03 -12.14 3.67
C LYS A 61 -5.10 -12.76 2.28
N GLY A 62 -3.97 -13.27 1.76
CA GLY A 62 -3.94 -14.00 0.50
C GLY A 62 -4.72 -15.32 0.51
N ARG A 63 -4.65 -16.08 1.62
CA ARG A 63 -5.44 -17.32 1.78
C ARG A 63 -6.93 -17.03 1.92
N GLU A 64 -7.31 -15.98 2.65
CA GLU A 64 -8.70 -15.55 2.80
C GLU A 64 -9.29 -15.07 1.47
N TRP A 65 -8.52 -14.29 0.71
CA TRP A 65 -8.89 -13.91 -0.65
C TRP A 65 -9.12 -15.14 -1.54
N TYR A 66 -8.22 -16.11 -1.50
CA TYR A 66 -8.36 -17.33 -2.29
C TYR A 66 -9.62 -18.13 -1.93
N LYS A 67 -10.02 -18.15 -0.64
CA LYS A 67 -11.29 -18.74 -0.21
C LYS A 67 -12.48 -17.96 -0.76
N LYS A 68 -12.54 -16.64 -0.55
CA LYS A 68 -13.61 -15.77 -1.08
C LYS A 68 -13.76 -15.93 -2.60
N ALA A 69 -12.65 -15.89 -3.35
CA ALA A 69 -12.64 -16.06 -4.80
C ALA A 69 -13.14 -17.45 -5.24
N LYS A 70 -12.89 -18.50 -4.44
CA LYS A 70 -13.43 -19.84 -4.70
C LYS A 70 -14.93 -19.91 -4.45
N ASP A 71 -15.42 -19.28 -3.39
CA ASP A 71 -16.84 -19.23 -3.04
C ASP A 71 -17.66 -18.46 -4.10
N HIS A 72 -17.04 -17.46 -4.74
CA HIS A 72 -17.62 -16.70 -5.85
C HIS A 72 -17.90 -17.52 -7.11
N VAL A 73 -17.21 -18.66 -7.30
CA VAL A 73 -17.48 -19.59 -8.41
C VAL A 73 -18.86 -20.25 -8.26
N THR A 74 -19.25 -20.55 -7.03
CA THR A 74 -20.54 -21.17 -6.70
C THR A 74 -21.66 -20.14 -6.44
N THR A 75 -21.31 -18.87 -6.30
CA THR A 75 -22.27 -17.78 -6.07
C THR A 75 -23.00 -17.43 -7.38
N SER A 76 -24.30 -17.17 -7.28
CA SER A 76 -25.10 -16.71 -8.42
C SER A 76 -24.60 -15.35 -8.91
N ARG A 77 -24.75 -15.06 -10.22
CA ARG A 77 -24.36 -13.76 -10.79
C ARG A 77 -25.03 -12.60 -10.05
N GLU A 78 -26.33 -12.70 -9.81
CA GLU A 78 -27.12 -11.64 -9.17
C GLU A 78 -26.62 -11.37 -7.75
N GLU A 79 -26.40 -12.42 -6.97
CA GLU A 79 -25.92 -12.31 -5.61
C GLU A 79 -24.50 -11.74 -5.55
N TYR A 80 -23.62 -12.20 -6.44
CA TYR A 80 -22.26 -11.65 -6.55
C TYR A 80 -22.28 -10.15 -6.85
N LEU A 81 -23.04 -9.71 -7.85
CA LEU A 81 -23.14 -8.29 -8.23
C LEU A 81 -23.69 -7.44 -7.08
N LYS A 82 -24.69 -7.95 -6.35
CA LYS A 82 -25.26 -7.28 -5.17
C LYS A 82 -24.24 -7.15 -4.04
N GLN A 83 -23.50 -8.20 -3.74
CA GLN A 83 -22.46 -8.20 -2.70
C GLN A 83 -21.33 -7.23 -3.06
N ALA A 84 -20.84 -7.29 -4.31
CA ALA A 84 -19.81 -6.39 -4.81
C ALA A 84 -20.26 -4.92 -4.76
N GLY A 85 -21.49 -4.63 -5.20
CA GLY A 85 -22.07 -3.28 -5.11
C GLY A 85 -22.16 -2.79 -3.66
N THR A 86 -22.61 -3.65 -2.74
CA THR A 86 -22.69 -3.32 -1.31
C THR A 86 -21.31 -3.01 -0.72
N ALA A 87 -20.30 -3.81 -1.06
CA ALA A 87 -18.92 -3.57 -0.63
C ALA A 87 -18.38 -2.24 -1.15
N LEU A 88 -18.59 -1.93 -2.44
CA LEU A 88 -18.19 -0.65 -3.02
C LEU A 88 -18.90 0.54 -2.37
N THR A 89 -20.18 0.42 -2.03
CA THR A 89 -20.89 1.47 -1.29
C THR A 89 -20.29 1.69 0.10
N ARG A 90 -20.00 0.61 0.82
CA ARG A 90 -19.35 0.67 2.14
C ARG A 90 -17.98 1.34 2.05
N TRP A 91 -17.11 0.87 1.17
CA TRP A 91 -15.76 1.44 1.03
C TRP A 91 -15.78 2.88 0.56
N LYS A 92 -16.80 3.32 -0.19
CA LYS A 92 -16.96 4.74 -0.50
C LYS A 92 -17.18 5.57 0.77
N ALA A 93 -18.03 5.09 1.67
CA ALA A 93 -18.28 5.75 2.94
C ALA A 93 -17.00 5.77 3.80
N ASP A 94 -16.26 4.66 3.86
CA ASP A 94 -14.98 4.58 4.56
C ASP A 94 -13.97 5.60 3.99
N ILE A 95 -13.85 5.69 2.67
CA ILE A 95 -12.99 6.68 1.98
C ILE A 95 -13.43 8.11 2.30
N ASP A 96 -14.74 8.37 2.38
CA ASP A 96 -15.24 9.70 2.71
C ASP A 96 -14.90 10.11 4.13
N VAL A 97 -14.93 9.18 5.10
CA VAL A 97 -14.46 9.45 6.48
C VAL A 97 -12.98 9.82 6.49
N LEU A 98 -12.15 9.14 5.69
CA LEU A 98 -10.70 9.41 5.61
C LEU A 98 -10.38 10.81 5.04
N LYS A 99 -11.31 11.49 4.37
CA LYS A 99 -11.10 12.86 3.86
C LYS A 99 -11.02 13.90 4.97
N ASP A 100 -11.71 13.62 6.08
CA ASP A 100 -11.80 14.54 7.20
C ASP A 100 -10.57 14.45 8.11
N GLU A 101 -9.65 13.51 7.84
CA GLU A 101 -8.38 13.36 8.54
C GLU A 101 -7.39 14.47 8.15
N ILE A 102 -7.18 15.41 9.09
CA ILE A 102 -6.28 16.55 8.93
C ILE A 102 -4.91 16.18 9.49
N GLY A 103 -3.89 16.09 8.64
CA GLY A 103 -2.53 16.12 9.18
C GLY A 103 -1.36 15.96 8.22
N ARG A 104 -1.53 15.27 7.08
CA ARG A 104 -0.38 14.89 6.23
C ARG A 104 -0.70 15.03 4.74
N GLU A 105 0.09 15.82 4.01
CA GLU A 105 -0.09 16.02 2.56
C GLU A 105 -0.01 14.71 1.75
N TYR A 106 0.86 13.78 2.17
CA TYR A 106 0.92 12.46 1.52
C TYR A 106 -0.37 11.65 1.74
N PHE A 107 -1.05 11.84 2.88
CA PHE A 107 -2.29 11.14 3.19
C PHE A 107 -3.44 11.64 2.31
N LYS A 108 -3.49 12.95 2.03
CA LYS A 108 -4.43 13.50 1.03
C LYS A 108 -4.24 12.86 -0.34
N THR A 109 -2.99 12.67 -0.76
CA THR A 109 -2.67 11.98 -2.03
C THR A 109 -3.14 10.53 -2.00
N ARG A 110 -2.99 9.83 -0.87
CA ARG A 110 -3.52 8.47 -0.67
C ARG A 110 -5.04 8.44 -0.79
N VAL A 111 -5.76 9.37 -0.16
CA VAL A 111 -7.22 9.47 -0.24
C VAL A 111 -7.67 9.68 -1.69
N THR A 112 -7.02 10.59 -2.43
CA THR A 112 -7.29 10.77 -3.87
C THR A 112 -7.05 9.49 -4.67
N ALA A 113 -5.98 8.74 -4.37
CA ALA A 113 -5.71 7.45 -5.03
C ALA A 113 -6.80 6.40 -4.71
N LEU A 114 -7.32 6.38 -3.48
CA LEU A 114 -8.44 5.51 -3.09
C LEU A 114 -9.72 5.89 -3.83
N GLU A 115 -10.03 7.18 -3.98
CA GLU A 115 -11.17 7.64 -4.76
C GLU A 115 -11.08 7.22 -6.23
N GLN A 116 -9.89 7.35 -6.83
CA GLN A 116 -9.66 6.90 -8.20
C GLN A 116 -9.80 5.38 -8.34
N HIS A 117 -9.28 4.62 -7.38
CA HIS A 117 -9.40 3.16 -7.36
C HIS A 117 -10.86 2.73 -7.18
N HIS A 118 -11.61 3.38 -6.29
CA HIS A 118 -13.04 3.17 -6.12
C HIS A 118 -13.82 3.46 -7.40
N ALA A 119 -13.57 4.61 -8.02
CA ALA A 119 -14.23 4.99 -9.28
C ALA A 119 -13.92 4.00 -10.41
N PHE A 120 -12.69 3.46 -10.46
CA PHE A 120 -12.33 2.40 -11.38
C PHE A 120 -13.12 1.12 -11.11
N ALA A 121 -13.20 0.68 -9.84
CA ALA A 121 -13.94 -0.51 -9.45
C ALA A 121 -15.45 -0.40 -9.75
N VAL A 122 -16.05 0.78 -9.58
CA VAL A 122 -17.45 1.04 -9.96
C VAL A 122 -17.65 0.85 -11.46
N LYS A 123 -16.77 1.41 -12.30
CA LYS A 123 -16.84 1.24 -13.76
C LYS A 123 -16.64 -0.22 -14.19
N GLU A 124 -15.77 -0.96 -13.50
CA GLU A 124 -15.62 -2.40 -13.74
C GLU A 124 -16.90 -3.16 -13.38
N LEU A 125 -17.54 -2.85 -12.25
CA LEU A 125 -18.82 -3.45 -11.87
C LEU A 125 -19.93 -3.15 -12.89
N GLU A 126 -20.02 -1.92 -13.39
CA GLU A 126 -20.96 -1.53 -14.45
C GLU A 126 -20.71 -2.35 -15.72
N THR A 127 -19.45 -2.48 -16.14
CA THR A 127 -19.05 -3.27 -17.31
C THR A 127 -19.40 -4.75 -17.12
N LEU A 128 -19.16 -5.28 -15.92
CA LEU A 128 -19.47 -6.66 -15.57
C LEU A 128 -20.98 -6.92 -15.55
N THR A 129 -21.76 -5.97 -15.02
CA THR A 129 -23.24 -6.02 -15.00
C THR A 129 -23.83 -5.99 -16.42
N ALA A 130 -23.23 -5.21 -17.33
CA ALA A 130 -23.64 -5.15 -18.73
C ALA A 130 -23.22 -6.39 -19.55
N THR A 131 -22.37 -7.26 -19.02
CA THR A 131 -21.92 -8.47 -19.72
C THR A 131 -23.01 -9.53 -19.70
N THR A 132 -23.60 -9.82 -20.85
CA THR A 132 -24.71 -10.78 -20.98
C THR A 132 -24.22 -12.22 -21.01
N ASP A 133 -23.12 -12.51 -21.72
CA ASP A 133 -22.52 -13.83 -21.84
C ASP A 133 -21.92 -14.34 -20.52
N GLU A 134 -22.23 -15.58 -20.14
CA GLU A 134 -21.83 -16.14 -18.84
C GLU A 134 -20.32 -16.46 -18.79
N ALA A 135 -19.75 -16.97 -19.87
CA ALA A 135 -18.32 -17.30 -19.89
C ALA A 135 -17.47 -16.02 -19.79
N GLN A 136 -17.85 -14.97 -20.53
CA GLN A 136 -17.20 -13.65 -20.44
C GLN A 136 -17.38 -13.02 -19.06
N PHE A 137 -18.55 -13.14 -18.45
CA PHE A 137 -18.79 -12.66 -17.09
C PHE A 137 -17.84 -13.34 -16.10
N ARG A 138 -17.73 -14.68 -16.11
CA ARG A 138 -16.84 -15.41 -15.19
C ARG A 138 -15.37 -15.06 -15.41
N ALA A 139 -14.96 -14.86 -16.65
CA ALA A 139 -13.60 -14.41 -16.96
C ALA A 139 -13.31 -13.01 -16.40
N ARG A 140 -14.25 -12.06 -16.55
CA ARG A 140 -14.13 -10.70 -16.03
C ARG A 140 -14.28 -10.64 -14.51
N GLN A 141 -15.14 -11.47 -13.93
CA GLN A 141 -15.36 -11.61 -12.49
C GLN A 141 -14.05 -11.87 -11.76
N LYS A 142 -13.21 -12.77 -12.28
CA LYS A 142 -11.90 -13.08 -11.68
C LYS A 142 -10.95 -11.88 -11.64
N SER A 143 -10.95 -11.06 -12.69
CA SER A 143 -10.16 -9.83 -12.72
C SER A 143 -10.73 -8.80 -11.75
N PHE A 144 -12.05 -8.67 -11.70
CA PHE A 144 -12.73 -7.75 -10.80
C PHE A 144 -12.58 -8.14 -9.33
N ASP A 145 -12.57 -9.43 -8.99
CA ASP A 145 -12.26 -9.94 -7.64
C ASP A 145 -10.88 -9.48 -7.15
N LYS A 146 -9.91 -9.32 -8.06
CA LYS A 146 -8.61 -8.75 -7.74
C LYS A 146 -8.72 -7.26 -7.44
N THR A 147 -9.46 -6.50 -8.26
CA THR A 147 -9.71 -5.08 -8.02
C THR A 147 -10.36 -4.85 -6.66
N LEU A 148 -11.43 -5.58 -6.35
CA LEU A 148 -12.13 -5.51 -5.05
C LEU A 148 -11.17 -5.79 -3.89
N TRP A 149 -10.35 -6.83 -4.00
CA TRP A 149 -9.38 -7.16 -2.96
C TRP A 149 -8.32 -6.09 -2.76
N THR A 150 -7.77 -5.54 -3.85
CA THR A 150 -6.77 -4.48 -3.74
C THR A 150 -7.34 -3.19 -3.17
N LEU A 151 -8.63 -2.92 -3.42
CA LEU A 151 -9.32 -1.78 -2.85
C LEU A 151 -9.62 -2.00 -1.36
N GLU A 152 -10.15 -3.16 -0.98
CA GLU A 152 -10.37 -3.58 0.42
C GLU A 152 -9.09 -3.37 1.24
N ALA A 153 -7.98 -3.96 0.78
CA ALA A 153 -6.70 -3.88 1.47
C ALA A 153 -6.16 -2.44 1.56
N ALA A 154 -6.37 -1.61 0.53
CA ALA A 154 -5.90 -0.23 0.53
C ALA A 154 -6.74 0.67 1.45
N VAL A 155 -8.05 0.42 1.55
CA VAL A 155 -8.95 1.11 2.48
C VAL A 155 -8.61 0.73 3.92
N GLU A 156 -8.47 -0.57 4.21
CA GLU A 156 -8.06 -1.05 5.54
C GLU A 156 -6.74 -0.42 5.98
N GLN A 157 -5.73 -0.42 5.11
CA GLN A 157 -4.44 0.19 5.42
C GLN A 157 -4.56 1.69 5.70
N ALA A 158 -5.42 2.39 4.99
CA ALA A 158 -5.63 3.83 5.21
C ALA A 158 -6.38 4.10 6.52
N GLN A 159 -7.35 3.25 6.89
CA GLN A 159 -8.03 3.30 8.18
C GLN A 159 -7.07 3.05 9.34
N GLU A 160 -6.22 2.02 9.24
CA GLU A 160 -5.17 1.74 10.24
C GLU A 160 -4.22 2.94 10.42
N GLU A 161 -3.83 3.60 9.32
CA GLU A 161 -2.93 4.76 9.35
C GLU A 161 -3.59 6.04 9.92
N ALA A 162 -4.91 6.13 9.81
CA ALA A 162 -5.76 7.17 10.40
C ALA A 162 -6.15 6.87 11.86
N GLY A 163 -5.95 5.62 12.32
CA GLY A 163 -6.36 5.19 13.65
C GLY A 163 -7.86 4.93 13.80
N LEU A 164 -8.52 4.52 12.69
CA LEU A 164 -9.94 4.15 12.60
C LEU A 164 -10.16 2.63 12.70
#